data_AF-A0A1F9JH04-F1
#
_entry.id   AF-A0A1F9JH04-F1
#
_cell.length_a   1.000
_cell.length_b   1.000
_cell.length_c   1.000
_cell.angle_alpha   90.00
_cell.angle_beta   90.00
_cell.angle_gamma   90.00
#
_symmetry.space_group_name_H-M   'P 1'
#
loop_
_entity.id
_entity.type
_entity.pdbx_description
1 polymer ?
#
loop_
_entity_poly.entity_id
_entity_poly.type
_entity_poly.pdbx_seq_one_letter_code
_entity_poly.pdbx_strand_id
1 'polypeptide(L)'
;MVSEAIDAAVLLPPIDAQAIDLGYHYVINGPELRIPYAATTLVARRATIAKRQQVLSRFMRVMAEAGMILHTDREFTYKVLGKQLRLTDRKILDAAYNAEIKALEPRLVFKPEALQAILDEVAEIDPRAKKIKPQDLVDTRFLDEMEKSGFFDQLWSGKR
;
A
#
# COMPACT_ATOMS: atom_id res chain seq x y z
N MET A 1 25.97 -6.05 4.40
CA MET A 1 25.89 -4.69 4.96
C MET A 1 26.50 -4.61 6.36
N VAL A 2 25.83 -5.06 7.43
CA VAL A 2 26.43 -4.93 8.80
C VAL A 2 27.54 -5.94 9.07
N SER A 3 27.47 -7.15 8.51
CA SER A 3 28.53 -8.17 8.55
C SER A 3 29.44 -8.13 7.31
N GLU A 4 29.36 -7.08 6.49
CA GLU A 4 30.12 -6.90 5.24
C GLU A 4 29.94 -8.00 4.15
N ALA A 5 29.04 -8.97 4.34
CA ALA A 5 28.88 -10.09 3.40
C ALA A 5 28.06 -9.78 2.12
N ILE A 6 27.47 -8.59 2.00
CA ILE A 6 26.68 -8.14 0.83
C ILE A 6 26.90 -6.64 0.61
N ASP A 7 26.99 -6.23 -0.66
CA ASP A 7 27.26 -4.85 -1.09
C ASP A 7 26.00 -3.97 -1.16
N ALA A 8 24.84 -4.56 -1.47
CA ALA A 8 23.56 -3.85 -1.57
C ALA A 8 22.39 -4.76 -1.17
N ALA A 9 21.27 -4.15 -0.76
CA ALA A 9 20.02 -4.84 -0.46
C ALA A 9 18.82 -3.97 -0.85
N VAL A 10 17.71 -4.63 -1.22
CA VAL A 10 16.41 -3.95 -1.38
C VAL A 10 15.78 -3.81 -0.01
N LEU A 11 15.58 -2.56 0.42
CA LEU A 11 14.97 -2.23 1.70
C LEU A 11 13.67 -1.44 1.47
N LEU A 12 12.73 -1.61 2.40
CA LEU A 12 11.46 -0.89 2.44
C LEU A 12 11.32 -0.15 3.77
N PRO A 13 10.47 0.88 3.86
CA PRO A 13 10.08 1.49 5.12
C PRO A 13 9.62 0.46 6.16
N PRO A 14 10.06 0.55 7.43
CA PRO A 14 10.97 1.54 8.01
C PRO A 14 12.47 1.16 8.00
N ILE A 15 12.83 0.01 7.41
CA ILE A 15 14.19 -0.56 7.49
C ILE A 15 15.20 0.26 6.69
N ASP A 16 14.76 0.84 5.57
CA ASP A 16 15.55 1.79 4.78
C ASP A 16 15.95 3.03 5.59
N ALA A 17 15.02 3.63 6.34
CA ALA A 17 15.29 4.77 7.21
C ALA A 17 16.28 4.42 8.32
N GLN A 18 16.19 3.20 8.88
CA GLN A 18 17.18 2.71 9.85
C GLN A 18 18.56 2.54 9.23
N ALA A 19 18.64 2.05 7.99
CA ALA A 19 19.91 1.94 7.28
C ALA A 19 20.53 3.32 7.01
N ILE A 20 19.74 4.31 6.60
CA ILE A 20 20.22 5.69 6.44
C ILE A 20 20.76 6.25 7.75
N ASP A 21 20.08 6.02 8.89
CA ASP A 21 20.55 6.47 10.21
C ASP A 21 21.87 5.80 10.62
N LEU A 22 22.12 4.57 10.18
CA LEU A 22 23.39 3.85 10.34
C LEU A 22 24.50 4.30 9.36
N GLY A 23 24.24 5.29 8.51
CA GLY A 23 25.21 5.85 7.56
C GLY A 23 25.25 5.14 6.20
N TYR A 24 24.31 4.24 5.89
CA TYR A 24 24.16 3.72 4.54
C TYR A 24 23.52 4.78 3.61
N HIS A 25 23.61 4.55 2.29
CA HIS A 25 23.10 5.46 1.28
C HIS A 25 22.25 4.71 0.25
N TYR A 26 21.25 5.40 -0.31
CA TYR A 26 20.52 4.88 -1.46
C TYR A 26 21.44 4.81 -2.68
N VAL A 27 21.52 3.61 -3.27
CA VAL A 27 22.08 3.44 -4.63
C VAL A 27 20.99 3.73 -5.68
N ILE A 28 19.75 3.30 -5.39
CA ILE A 28 18.55 3.55 -6.18
C ILE A 28 17.42 3.92 -5.22
N ASN A 29 16.74 5.03 -5.47
CA ASN A 29 15.53 5.42 -4.76
C ASN A 29 14.30 5.09 -5.62
N GLY A 30 13.66 3.94 -5.35
CA GLY A 30 12.52 3.44 -6.14
C GLY A 30 11.39 4.46 -6.36
N PRO A 31 10.90 5.15 -5.31
CA PRO A 31 9.92 6.23 -5.44
C PRO A 31 10.28 7.34 -6.45
N GLU A 32 11.56 7.69 -6.59
CA GLU A 32 11.99 8.74 -7.54
C GLU A 32 11.86 8.30 -9.00
N LEU A 33 11.85 6.99 -9.26
CA LEU A 33 11.70 6.44 -10.61
C LEU A 33 10.27 6.57 -11.15
N ARG A 34 9.29 6.85 -10.27
CA ARG A 34 7.86 7.02 -10.62
C ARG A 34 7.29 5.87 -11.46
N ILE A 35 7.81 4.66 -11.27
CA ILE A 35 7.30 3.47 -11.94
C ILE A 35 5.90 3.19 -11.37
N PRO A 36 4.86 3.13 -12.21
CA PRO A 36 3.52 2.78 -11.74
C PRO A 36 3.56 1.32 -11.30
N TYR A 37 3.60 1.08 -10.00
CA TYR A 37 3.71 -0.25 -9.42
C TYR A 37 2.79 -0.40 -8.21
N ALA A 38 2.13 -1.55 -8.11
CA ALA A 38 1.21 -1.84 -7.02
C ALA A 38 1.97 -2.45 -5.83
N ALA A 39 2.53 -1.62 -4.97
CA ALA A 39 3.35 -2.07 -3.83
C ALA A 39 2.54 -2.76 -2.74
N THR A 40 1.39 -2.19 -2.35
CA THR A 40 0.49 -2.76 -1.33
C THR A 40 -0.87 -3.03 -1.94
N THR A 41 -1.33 -4.28 -1.85
CA THR A 41 -2.62 -4.71 -2.42
C THR A 41 -3.38 -5.63 -1.46
N LEU A 42 -4.71 -5.63 -1.59
CA LEU A 42 -5.58 -6.57 -0.89
C LEU A 42 -6.07 -7.61 -1.90
N VAL A 43 -5.71 -8.88 -1.69
CA VAL A 43 -6.02 -9.96 -2.63
C VAL A 43 -6.88 -11.04 -1.99
N ALA A 44 -7.88 -11.52 -2.73
CA ALA A 44 -8.73 -12.62 -2.32
C ALA A 44 -9.14 -13.47 -3.54
N ARG A 45 -9.47 -14.74 -3.29
CA ARG A 45 -10.00 -15.61 -4.35
C ARG A 45 -11.39 -15.14 -4.79
N ARG A 46 -11.67 -15.15 -6.09
CA ARG A 46 -13.01 -14.83 -6.65
C ARG A 46 -14.14 -15.60 -5.96
N ALA A 47 -13.94 -16.89 -5.68
CA ALA A 47 -14.93 -17.70 -4.95
C ALA A 47 -15.17 -17.23 -3.51
N THR A 48 -14.15 -16.66 -2.85
CA THR A 48 -14.30 -16.08 -1.50
C THR A 48 -15.06 -14.76 -1.58
N ILE A 49 -14.75 -13.91 -2.56
CA ILE A 49 -15.49 -12.67 -2.84
C ILE A 49 -16.98 -12.97 -3.07
N ALA A 50 -17.29 -13.94 -3.93
CA ALA A 50 -18.66 -14.32 -4.23
C ALA A 50 -19.43 -14.88 -3.03
N LYS A 51 -18.79 -15.73 -2.20
CA LYS A 51 -19.46 -16.42 -1.08
C LYS A 51 -19.56 -15.58 0.20
N ARG A 52 -18.67 -14.61 0.39
CA ARG A 52 -18.54 -13.85 1.65
C ARG A 52 -18.70 -12.35 1.46
N GLN A 53 -19.54 -11.94 0.51
CA GLN A 53 -19.74 -10.53 0.14
C GLN A 53 -20.02 -9.63 1.35
N GLN A 54 -20.92 -10.03 2.26
CA GLN A 54 -21.25 -9.21 3.43
C GLN A 54 -20.05 -9.00 4.37
N VAL A 55 -19.26 -10.05 4.60
CA VAL A 55 -18.07 -9.96 5.48
C VAL A 55 -17.01 -9.07 4.83
N LEU A 56 -16.80 -9.22 3.52
CA LEU A 56 -15.83 -8.43 2.78
C LEU A 56 -16.26 -6.97 2.64
N SER A 57 -17.55 -6.69 2.46
CA SER A 57 -18.07 -5.30 2.46
C SER A 57 -17.78 -4.60 3.80
N ARG A 58 -18.03 -5.29 4.93
CA ARG A 58 -17.68 -4.76 6.26
C ARG A 58 -16.17 -4.57 6.43
N PHE A 59 -15.37 -5.55 6.00
CA PHE A 59 -13.91 -5.45 6.03
C PHE A 59 -13.42 -4.24 5.22
N MET A 60 -13.92 -4.03 4.00
CA MET A 60 -13.51 -2.91 3.15
C MET A 60 -13.89 -1.55 3.74
N ARG A 61 -15.04 -1.44 4.42
CA ARG A 61 -15.40 -0.22 5.17
C ARG A 61 -14.42 0.08 6.30
N VAL A 62 -14.02 -0.94 7.07
CA VAL A 62 -12.98 -0.79 8.10
C VAL A 62 -11.64 -0.42 7.50
N MET A 63 -11.26 -0.99 6.35
CA MET A 63 -10.02 -0.60 5.65
C MET A 63 -10.07 0.86 5.17
N ALA A 64 -11.23 1.34 4.70
CA ALA A 64 -11.41 2.74 4.34
C ALA A 64 -11.27 3.67 5.56
N GLU A 65 -11.87 3.31 6.70
CA GLU A 65 -11.72 4.04 7.96
C GLU A 65 -10.26 4.08 8.43
N ALA A 66 -9.56 2.94 8.38
CA ALA A 66 -8.14 2.85 8.70
C ALA A 66 -7.30 3.71 7.76
N GLY A 67 -7.61 3.71 6.46
CA GLY A 67 -6.99 4.60 5.47
C GLY A 67 -7.22 6.07 5.81
N MET A 68 -8.43 6.47 6.20
CA MET A 68 -8.71 7.84 6.62
C MET A 68 -7.91 8.23 7.87
N ILE A 69 -7.85 7.38 8.89
CA ILE A 69 -7.04 7.61 10.09
C ILE A 69 -5.57 7.77 9.71
N LEU A 70 -5.05 6.89 8.85
CA LEU A 70 -3.67 6.94 8.39
C LEU A 70 -3.33 8.30 7.77
N HIS A 71 -4.24 8.90 6.99
CA HIS A 71 -4.00 10.19 6.32
C HIS A 71 -4.28 11.41 7.19
N THR A 72 -5.10 11.29 8.23
CA THR A 72 -5.60 12.45 8.99
C THR A 72 -5.13 12.50 10.44
N ASP A 73 -4.61 11.40 10.99
CA ASP A 73 -4.18 11.29 12.39
C ASP A 73 -2.81 10.62 12.49
N ARG A 74 -1.78 11.44 12.24
CA ARG A 74 -0.38 11.02 12.24
C ARG A 74 0.08 10.51 13.61
N GLU A 75 -0.33 11.16 14.70
CA GLU A 75 0.08 10.75 16.05
C GLU A 75 -0.53 9.41 16.45
N PHE A 76 -1.82 9.20 16.16
CA PHE A 76 -2.44 7.89 16.37
C PHE A 76 -1.77 6.81 15.52
N THR A 77 -1.47 7.14 14.26
CA THR A 77 -0.73 6.25 13.37
C THR A 77 0.63 5.86 13.96
N TYR A 78 1.42 6.81 14.46
CA TYR A 78 2.71 6.53 15.10
C TYR A 78 2.57 5.64 16.33
N LYS A 79 1.54 5.88 17.15
CA LYS A 79 1.27 5.04 18.33
C LYS A 79 1.01 3.59 17.92
N VAL A 80 0.22 3.37 16.87
CA VAL A 80 -0.09 2.03 16.37
C VAL A 80 1.15 1.39 15.74
N LEU A 81 1.84 2.08 14.84
CA LEU A 81 3.03 1.58 14.16
C LEU A 81 4.17 1.27 15.16
N GLY A 82 4.43 2.17 16.10
CA GLY A 82 5.44 1.97 17.14
C GLY A 82 5.14 0.72 17.98
N LYS A 83 3.87 0.48 18.33
CA LYS A 83 3.46 -0.75 19.03
C LYS A 83 3.64 -2.00 18.18
N GLN A 84 3.18 -1.99 16.93
CA GLN A 84 3.17 -3.19 16.07
C GLN A 84 4.57 -3.55 15.57
N LEU A 85 5.38 -2.56 15.22
CA LEU A 85 6.74 -2.73 14.71
C LEU A 85 7.80 -2.73 15.81
N ARG A 86 7.40 -2.52 17.08
CA ARG A 86 8.28 -2.39 18.24
C ARG A 86 9.34 -1.29 18.05
N LEU A 87 8.90 -0.16 17.50
CA LEU A 87 9.73 1.01 17.25
C LEU A 87 9.40 2.12 18.24
N THR A 88 10.44 2.68 18.84
CA THR A 88 10.35 3.83 19.75
C THR A 88 10.96 5.09 19.14
N ASP A 89 11.80 4.95 18.10
CA ASP A 89 12.42 6.09 17.46
C ASP A 89 11.40 6.82 16.56
N ARG A 90 11.05 8.04 16.99
CA ARG A 90 10.11 8.90 16.29
C ARG A 90 10.63 9.37 14.93
N LYS A 91 11.94 9.55 14.75
CA LYS A 91 12.51 9.97 13.46
C LYS A 91 12.34 8.88 12.40
N ILE A 92 12.55 7.62 12.78
CA ILE A 92 12.33 6.47 11.91
C ILE A 92 10.84 6.34 11.55
N LEU A 93 9.95 6.49 12.54
CA LEU A 93 8.50 6.48 12.29
C LEU A 93 8.05 7.62 11.35
N ASP A 94 8.59 8.82 11.53
CA ASP A 94 8.29 9.97 10.67
C ASP A 94 8.79 9.77 9.24
N ALA A 95 10.03 9.31 9.07
CA ALA A 95 10.59 8.99 7.76
C ALA A 95 9.76 7.93 7.02
N ALA A 96 9.43 6.82 7.70
CA ALA A 96 8.63 5.74 7.12
C ALA A 96 7.23 6.20 6.72
N TYR A 97 6.55 6.95 7.60
CA TYR A 97 5.25 7.51 7.31
C TYR A 97 5.29 8.48 6.12
N ASN A 98 6.24 9.39 6.08
CA ASN A 98 6.36 10.38 5.01
C ASN A 98 6.72 9.74 3.65
N ALA A 99 7.37 8.57 3.66
CA ALA A 99 7.59 7.77 2.47
C ALA A 99 6.29 7.11 1.98
N GLU A 100 5.60 6.38 2.88
CA GLU A 100 4.43 5.55 2.53
C GLU A 100 3.17 6.38 2.22
N ILE A 101 2.93 7.46 2.95
CA ILE A 101 1.68 8.24 2.83
C ILE A 101 1.49 8.88 1.44
N LYS A 102 2.58 9.02 0.67
CA LYS A 102 2.53 9.54 -0.71
C LYS A 102 2.03 8.50 -1.71
N ALA A 103 2.19 7.21 -1.39
CA ALA A 103 1.83 6.10 -2.26
C ALA A 103 0.47 5.49 -1.90
N LEU A 104 0.05 5.59 -0.64
CA LEU A 104 -1.20 5.01 -0.16
C LEU A 104 -2.41 5.84 -0.62
N GLU A 105 -3.36 5.19 -1.29
CA GLU A 105 -4.53 5.85 -1.87
C GLU A 105 -5.61 6.11 -0.80
N PRO A 106 -6.06 7.36 -0.59
CA PRO A 106 -7.03 7.69 0.46
C PRO A 106 -8.36 6.94 0.35
N ARG A 107 -8.84 6.70 -0.88
CA ARG A 107 -10.11 5.99 -1.15
C ARG A 107 -9.90 4.55 -1.62
N LEU A 108 -8.69 4.00 -1.42
CA LEU A 108 -8.31 2.63 -1.81
C LEU A 108 -8.43 2.33 -3.31
N VAL A 109 -8.54 3.37 -4.16
CA VAL A 109 -8.71 3.20 -5.61
C VAL A 109 -7.47 2.54 -6.20
N PHE A 110 -7.69 1.55 -7.05
CA PHE A 110 -6.62 0.85 -7.72
C PHE A 110 -6.38 1.44 -9.12
N LYS A 111 -5.13 1.78 -9.46
CA LYS A 111 -4.73 2.29 -10.78
C LYS A 111 -4.40 1.13 -11.73
N PRO A 112 -5.19 0.89 -12.79
CA PRO A 112 -4.97 -0.26 -13.68
C PRO A 112 -3.59 -0.29 -14.36
N GLU A 113 -2.97 0.87 -14.57
CA GLU A 113 -1.66 1.03 -15.19
C GLU A 113 -0.57 0.31 -14.37
N ALA A 114 -0.72 0.28 -13.04
CA ALA A 114 0.20 -0.40 -12.16
C ALA A 114 0.15 -1.94 -12.32
N LEU A 115 -1.03 -2.50 -12.62
CA LEU A 115 -1.14 -3.93 -12.93
C LEU A 115 -0.61 -4.24 -14.32
N GLN A 116 -0.81 -3.35 -15.29
CA GLN A 116 -0.28 -3.56 -16.63
C GLN A 116 1.25 -3.63 -16.60
N ALA A 117 1.90 -2.71 -15.89
CA ALA A 117 3.36 -2.72 -15.73
C ALA A 117 3.86 -4.05 -15.12
N ILE A 118 3.18 -4.56 -14.09
CA ILE A 118 3.50 -5.87 -13.49
C ILE A 118 3.29 -7.01 -14.49
N LEU A 119 2.20 -7.00 -15.26
CA LEU A 119 1.93 -8.02 -16.26
C LEU A 119 2.95 -8.02 -17.39
N ASP A 120 3.44 -6.85 -17.81
CA ASP A 120 4.46 -6.70 -18.83
C ASP A 120 5.81 -7.26 -18.35
N GLU A 121 6.20 -6.97 -17.10
CA GLU A 121 7.40 -7.56 -16.47
C GLU A 121 7.28 -9.08 -16.36
N VAL A 122 6.16 -9.60 -15.87
CA VAL A 122 5.91 -11.05 -15.77
C VAL A 122 5.92 -11.70 -17.16
N ALA A 123 5.46 -10.99 -18.20
CA ALA A 123 5.42 -11.50 -19.57
C ALA A 123 6.80 -11.71 -20.20
N GLU A 124 7.87 -11.13 -19.65
CA GLU A 124 9.25 -11.42 -20.05
C GLU A 124 9.65 -12.85 -19.66
N ILE A 125 9.05 -13.38 -18.60
CA ILE A 125 9.36 -14.71 -18.03
C ILE A 125 8.28 -15.73 -18.40
N ASP A 126 7.00 -15.34 -18.33
CA ASP A 126 5.83 -16.18 -18.64
C ASP A 126 4.91 -15.50 -19.66
N PRO A 127 4.97 -15.91 -20.94
CA PRO A 127 4.15 -15.34 -22.01
C PRO A 127 2.63 -15.42 -21.79
N ARG A 128 2.14 -16.25 -20.85
CA ARG A 128 0.71 -16.32 -20.52
C ARG A 128 0.19 -15.02 -19.92
N ALA A 129 1.04 -14.23 -19.28
CA ALA A 129 0.67 -12.93 -18.70
C ALA A 129 0.11 -11.96 -19.75
N LYS A 130 0.59 -12.03 -21.01
CA LYS A 130 0.10 -11.20 -22.14
C LYS A 130 -1.39 -11.39 -22.46
N LYS A 131 -1.99 -12.49 -21.99
CA LYS A 131 -3.41 -12.80 -22.21
C LYS A 131 -4.31 -12.30 -21.07
N ILE A 132 -3.74 -11.88 -19.95
CA ILE A 132 -4.47 -11.40 -18.78
C ILE A 132 -4.68 -9.90 -18.94
N LYS A 133 -5.90 -9.42 -18.70
CA LYS A 133 -6.19 -7.99 -18.70
C LYS A 133 -6.21 -7.47 -17.26
N PRO A 134 -5.68 -6.27 -16.96
CA PRO A 134 -5.72 -5.70 -15.61
C PRO A 134 -7.12 -5.72 -14.97
N GLN A 135 -8.16 -5.41 -15.75
CA GLN A 135 -9.55 -5.41 -15.26
C GLN A 135 -10.06 -6.78 -14.81
N ASP A 136 -9.47 -7.89 -15.28
CA ASP A 136 -9.87 -9.22 -14.85
C ASP A 136 -9.35 -9.54 -13.44
N LEU A 137 -8.41 -8.74 -12.93
CA LEU A 137 -7.75 -8.92 -11.64
C LEU A 137 -8.28 -7.97 -10.56
N VAL A 138 -9.07 -6.96 -10.93
CA VAL A 138 -9.60 -5.94 -10.01
C VAL A 138 -11.09 -6.14 -9.81
N ASP A 139 -11.54 -6.17 -8.55
CA ASP A 139 -12.96 -6.17 -8.19
C ASP A 139 -13.28 -4.88 -7.42
N THR A 140 -14.00 -3.95 -8.07
CA THR A 140 -14.30 -2.63 -7.52
C THR A 140 -15.62 -2.58 -6.74
N ARG A 141 -16.39 -3.68 -6.68
CA ARG A 141 -17.79 -3.64 -6.22
C ARG A 141 -17.98 -2.99 -4.85
N PHE A 142 -17.04 -3.22 -3.94
CA PHE A 142 -17.11 -2.70 -2.57
C PHE A 142 -16.80 -1.19 -2.53
N LEU A 143 -15.88 -0.74 -3.37
CA LEU A 143 -15.57 0.69 -3.50
C LEU A 143 -16.74 1.40 -4.17
N ASP A 144 -17.29 0.83 -5.24
CA ASP A 144 -18.45 1.38 -5.95
C ASP A 144 -19.69 1.47 -5.03
N GLU A 145 -19.91 0.50 -4.14
CA GLU A 145 -20.97 0.54 -3.13
C GLU A 145 -20.75 1.67 -2.12
N MET A 146 -19.52 1.82 -1.62
CA MET A 146 -19.17 2.89 -0.67
C MET A 146 -19.29 4.28 -1.31
N GLU A 147 -18.91 4.42 -2.58
CA GLU A 147 -19.07 5.64 -3.37
C GLU A 147 -20.55 6.00 -3.52
N LYS A 148 -21.36 5.06 -4.04
CA LYS A 148 -22.79 5.28 -4.31
C LYS A 148 -23.60 5.55 -3.04
N SER A 149 -23.21 4.97 -1.91
CA SER A 149 -23.88 5.20 -0.63
C SER A 149 -23.48 6.51 0.06
N GLY A 150 -22.51 7.26 -0.49
CA GLY A 150 -21.97 8.46 0.13
C GLY A 150 -21.09 8.17 1.36
N PHE A 151 -20.73 6.91 1.60
CA PHE A 151 -19.95 6.49 2.77
C PHE A 151 -18.59 7.19 2.82
N PHE A 152 -17.87 7.24 1.70
CA PHE A 152 -16.58 7.92 1.69
C PHE A 152 -16.71 9.42 1.96
N ASP A 153 -17.71 10.09 1.39
CA ASP A 153 -17.89 11.53 1.60
C ASP A 153 -18.24 11.82 3.07
N GLN A 154 -19.09 10.99 3.68
CA GLN A 154 -19.34 11.04 5.12
C GLN A 154 -18.06 10.82 5.92
N LEU A 155 -17.27 9.80 5.58
CA LEU A 155 -16.01 9.46 6.25
C LEU A 155 -15.01 10.62 6.22
N TRP A 156 -14.90 11.32 5.09
CA TRP A 156 -13.93 12.40 4.89
C TRP A 156 -14.44 13.80 5.29
N SER A 157 -15.75 14.00 5.45
CA SER A 157 -16.35 15.28 5.85
C SER A 157 -16.23 15.59 7.34
N GLY A 158 -16.16 14.57 8.20
CA GLY A 158 -16.07 14.73 9.67
C GLY A 158 -14.72 15.23 10.20
N LYS A 159 -13.78 15.59 9.32
CA LYS A 159 -12.39 15.98 9.65
C LYS A 159 -11.95 17.29 8.96
N ARG A 160 -12.89 18.11 8.45
CA ARG A 160 -12.58 19.49 8.02
C ARG A 160 -12.36 20.42 9.21
#